data_AF-A0A9N8H756-F1
#
_entry.id   AF-A0A9N8H756-F1
#
_cell.length_a   1.000
_cell.length_b   1.000
_cell.length_c   1.000
_cell.angle_alpha   90.00
_cell.angle_beta   90.00
_cell.angle_gamma   90.00
#
_symmetry.space_group_name_H-M   'P 1'
#
loop_
_entity.id
_entity.type
_entity.pdbx_description
1 polymer ?
#
loop_
_entity_poly.entity_id
_entity_poly.type
_entity_poly.pdbx_seq_one_letter_code
_entity_poly.pdbx_strand_id
1 'polypeptide(L)'
;MCIPALTTTFDMYVTPSSSCSRAYETAKRPQQESGYTSSITMLPPRSYSPKKRVAFTQTCSVQFVEPHSAMTASERDAYWYKAAEINAFHKQARETCRKLRTSSTSLDTPVVCRGLELRKSPARQKRKLVTLQFVVSAQRKLSDPRRVALLAAKCSNWAAQVARVEAQRDFIRAYAGDECLAFLPPLPPMTPFPVPFKGQQPTSNKRANAPERAEQRCVHRRISVC
;
A
#
# COMPACT_ATOMS: atom_id res chain seq x y z
N MET A 1 -42.13 40.86 -9.56
CA MET A 1 -40.96 40.36 -10.34
C MET A 1 -40.79 38.90 -9.98
N CYS A 2 -41.10 37.99 -10.89
CA CYS A 2 -41.05 36.53 -10.67
C CYS A 2 -39.80 35.96 -11.34
N ILE A 3 -39.00 35.20 -10.60
CA ILE A 3 -37.83 34.48 -11.12
C ILE A 3 -38.26 33.03 -11.37
N PRO A 4 -38.10 32.46 -12.58
CA PRO A 4 -38.43 31.07 -12.82
C PRO A 4 -37.30 30.15 -12.31
N ALA A 5 -37.70 29.07 -11.64
CA ALA A 5 -36.81 28.00 -11.20
C ALA A 5 -36.45 27.09 -12.39
N LEU A 6 -35.15 26.91 -12.63
CA LEU A 6 -34.63 25.92 -13.58
C LEU A 6 -34.45 24.58 -12.86
N THR A 7 -35.34 23.63 -13.16
CA THR A 7 -35.19 22.22 -12.80
C THR A 7 -34.28 21.53 -13.81
N THR A 8 -33.03 21.29 -13.43
CA THR A 8 -32.09 20.47 -14.20
C THR A 8 -32.20 19.02 -13.76
N THR A 9 -32.91 18.21 -14.54
CA THR A 9 -32.93 16.74 -14.42
C THR A 9 -31.62 16.18 -14.96
N PHE A 10 -30.88 15.45 -14.12
CA PHE A 10 -29.60 14.84 -14.47
C PHE A 10 -29.78 13.31 -14.49
N ASP A 11 -30.02 12.75 -15.68
CA ASP A 11 -30.14 11.31 -15.87
C ASP A 11 -28.75 10.65 -15.83
N MET A 12 -28.44 9.98 -14.72
CA MET A 12 -27.27 9.12 -14.58
C MET A 12 -27.56 7.75 -15.20
N TYR A 13 -27.15 7.54 -16.45
CA TYR A 13 -27.06 6.21 -17.03
C TYR A 13 -25.85 5.47 -16.45
N VAL A 14 -26.13 4.48 -15.58
CA VAL A 14 -25.13 3.52 -15.08
C VAL A 14 -24.83 2.53 -16.20
N THR A 15 -23.63 2.57 -16.76
CA THR A 15 -23.18 1.56 -17.73
C THR A 15 -22.78 0.28 -16.99
N PRO A 16 -23.28 -0.91 -17.40
CA PRO A 16 -22.87 -2.17 -16.80
C PRO A 16 -21.41 -2.49 -17.15
N SER A 17 -20.63 -2.72 -16.10
CA SER A 17 -19.24 -3.15 -16.14
C SER A 17 -19.11 -4.48 -16.90
N SER A 18 -18.43 -4.47 -18.05
CA SER A 18 -18.15 -5.69 -18.82
C SER A 18 -17.25 -6.63 -18.03
N SER A 19 -17.77 -7.80 -17.67
CA SER A 19 -17.01 -8.91 -17.09
C SER A 19 -16.00 -9.43 -18.11
N CYS A 20 -14.73 -9.15 -17.87
CA CYS A 20 -13.61 -9.70 -18.65
C CYS A 20 -13.38 -11.16 -18.24
N SER A 21 -14.13 -12.08 -18.85
CA SER A 21 -13.93 -13.52 -18.74
C SER A 21 -12.67 -13.93 -19.49
N ARG A 22 -11.54 -13.97 -18.77
CA ARG A 22 -10.27 -14.46 -19.32
C ARG A 22 -10.27 -15.99 -19.30
N ALA A 23 -10.59 -16.60 -20.44
CA ALA A 23 -10.44 -18.03 -20.67
C ALA A 23 -8.95 -18.41 -20.50
N TYR A 24 -8.67 -19.35 -19.60
CA TYR A 24 -7.33 -19.92 -19.45
C TYR A 24 -7.21 -21.08 -20.44
N GLU A 25 -6.48 -20.84 -21.51
CA GLU A 25 -6.15 -21.85 -22.52
C GLU A 25 -5.09 -22.80 -21.94
N THR A 26 -5.45 -24.08 -21.85
CA THR A 26 -4.62 -25.14 -21.28
C THR A 26 -3.59 -25.59 -22.32
N ALA A 27 -2.42 -24.94 -22.32
CA ALA A 27 -1.29 -25.35 -23.14
C ALA A 27 -0.72 -26.70 -22.68
N LYS A 28 -0.94 -27.75 -23.49
CA LYS A 28 -0.27 -29.06 -23.38
C LYS A 28 1.24 -28.86 -23.59
N ARG A 29 2.05 -29.16 -22.56
CA ARG A 29 3.51 -29.23 -22.68
C ARG A 29 3.92 -30.57 -23.33
N PRO A 30 4.85 -30.56 -24.30
CA PRO A 30 5.49 -31.79 -24.77
C PRO A 30 6.40 -32.36 -23.68
N GLN A 31 6.34 -33.68 -23.50
CA GLN A 31 7.27 -34.43 -22.67
C GLN A 31 8.59 -34.55 -23.42
N GLN A 32 9.66 -34.04 -22.81
CA GLN A 32 11.02 -34.27 -23.26
C GLN A 32 11.72 -35.03 -22.15
N GLU A 33 11.82 -36.35 -22.34
CA GLU A 33 12.58 -37.26 -21.50
C GLU A 33 14.07 -37.05 -21.78
N SER A 34 14.78 -36.39 -20.87
CA SER A 34 16.24 -36.42 -20.85
C SER A 34 16.69 -37.09 -19.55
N GLY A 35 17.18 -38.32 -19.69
CA GLY A 35 17.81 -39.08 -18.62
C GLY A 35 19.06 -38.36 -18.12
N TYR A 36 18.99 -37.85 -16.90
CA TYR A 36 20.15 -37.44 -16.14
C TYR A 36 20.03 -38.07 -14.75
N THR A 37 20.81 -39.13 -14.52
CA THR A 37 20.97 -39.77 -13.21
C THR A 37 21.83 -38.87 -12.33
N SER A 38 21.20 -37.86 -11.74
CA SER A 38 21.80 -37.11 -10.64
C SER A 38 21.67 -37.92 -9.35
N SER A 39 22.81 -38.28 -8.76
CA SER A 39 22.92 -38.84 -7.42
C SER A 39 22.23 -37.93 -6.40
N ILE A 40 21.05 -38.36 -5.96
CA ILE A 40 20.18 -37.67 -5.00
C ILE A 40 20.84 -37.74 -3.62
N THR A 41 21.43 -36.62 -3.20
CA THR A 41 21.73 -36.39 -1.79
C THR A 41 20.39 -36.24 -1.06
N MET A 42 20.01 -37.28 -0.31
CA MET A 42 18.81 -37.33 0.53
C MET A 42 18.87 -36.24 1.59
N LEU A 43 18.30 -35.07 1.28
CA LEU A 43 18.02 -34.06 2.29
C LEU A 43 16.90 -34.57 3.21
N PRO A 44 17.00 -34.32 4.52
CA PRO A 44 16.03 -34.79 5.49
C PRO A 44 14.62 -34.31 5.11
N PRO A 45 13.59 -35.17 5.28
CA PRO A 45 12.22 -34.84 4.92
C PRO A 45 11.79 -33.58 5.66
N ARG A 46 11.55 -32.50 4.90
CA ARG A 46 10.96 -31.27 5.44
C ARG A 46 9.62 -31.66 6.03
N SER A 47 9.43 -31.45 7.33
CA SER A 47 8.14 -31.60 7.99
C SER A 47 7.12 -30.77 7.21
N TYR A 48 6.20 -31.45 6.53
CA TYR A 48 5.13 -30.81 5.79
C TYR A 48 4.18 -30.21 6.82
N SER A 49 4.44 -28.97 7.24
CA SER A 49 3.45 -28.21 7.99
C SER A 49 2.17 -28.21 7.13
N PRO A 50 1.02 -28.68 7.65
CA PRO A 50 -0.20 -28.74 6.87
C PRO A 50 -0.48 -27.36 6.28
N LYS A 51 -0.74 -27.30 4.97
CA LYS A 51 -1.11 -26.05 4.29
C LYS A 51 -2.28 -25.45 5.07
N LYS A 52 -2.05 -24.32 5.74
CA LYS A 52 -3.10 -23.55 6.42
C LYS A 52 -4.19 -23.25 5.39
N ARG A 53 -5.25 -24.05 5.41
CA ARG A 53 -6.46 -23.78 4.65
C ARG A 53 -7.30 -22.86 5.51
N VAL A 54 -7.76 -21.76 4.93
CA VAL A 54 -8.77 -20.91 5.54
C VAL A 54 -10.05 -21.75 5.57
N ALA A 55 -10.36 -22.29 6.73
CA ALA A 55 -11.66 -22.88 7.00
C ALA A 55 -12.47 -21.83 7.74
N PHE A 56 -13.65 -21.52 7.24
CA PHE A 56 -14.61 -20.75 8.00
C PHE A 56 -15.25 -21.72 8.99
N THR A 57 -15.17 -21.39 10.27
CA THR A 57 -15.98 -22.07 11.29
C THR A 57 -17.46 -21.91 10.95
N GLN A 58 -18.28 -22.83 11.45
CA GLN A 58 -19.73 -22.94 11.29
C GLN A 58 -20.40 -21.64 10.85
N THR A 59 -21.11 -21.69 9.72
CA THR A 59 -22.04 -20.66 9.30
C THR A 59 -23.03 -20.45 10.44
N CYS A 60 -22.84 -19.41 11.25
CA CYS A 60 -23.88 -18.96 12.15
C CYS A 60 -25.06 -18.56 11.27
N SER A 61 -26.17 -19.29 11.36
CA SER A 61 -27.45 -18.80 10.89
C SER A 61 -27.78 -17.59 11.74
N VAL A 62 -27.42 -16.41 11.25
CA VAL A 62 -27.87 -15.16 11.87
C VAL A 62 -29.39 -15.20 11.74
N GLN A 63 -30.09 -15.26 12.88
CA GLN A 63 -31.54 -15.04 12.91
C GLN A 63 -31.82 -13.78 12.12
N PHE A 64 -32.78 -13.88 11.21
CA PHE A 64 -33.29 -12.84 10.32
C PHE A 64 -32.80 -11.44 10.74
N VAL A 65 -31.72 -10.96 10.12
CA VAL A 65 -31.29 -9.57 10.30
C VAL A 65 -32.38 -8.77 9.62
N GLU A 66 -33.24 -8.14 10.42
CA GLU A 66 -34.23 -7.21 9.92
C GLU A 66 -33.48 -6.23 9.00
N PRO A 67 -33.83 -6.17 7.71
CA PRO A 67 -33.08 -5.36 6.77
C PRO A 67 -32.98 -3.95 7.35
N HIS A 68 -31.78 -3.35 7.31
CA HIS A 68 -31.48 -1.99 7.78
C HIS A 68 -32.37 -0.87 7.17
N SER A 69 -33.44 -1.23 6.48
CA SER A 69 -34.43 -0.41 5.82
C SER A 69 -35.53 0.17 6.71
N ALA A 70 -35.57 -0.12 8.03
CA ALA A 70 -36.54 0.54 8.91
C ALA A 70 -36.19 2.02 9.20
N MET A 71 -34.97 2.46 8.87
CA MET A 71 -34.54 3.83 9.08
C MET A 71 -35.03 4.74 7.95
N THR A 72 -35.84 5.73 8.32
CA THR A 72 -36.34 6.75 7.39
C THR A 72 -35.17 7.53 6.78
N ALA A 73 -35.38 8.15 5.62
CA ALA A 73 -34.37 9.01 5.01
C ALA A 73 -33.94 10.16 5.96
N SER A 74 -34.89 10.72 6.71
CA SER A 74 -34.63 11.78 7.70
C SER A 74 -33.75 11.29 8.84
N GLU A 75 -33.99 10.09 9.38
CA GLU A 75 -33.13 9.51 10.41
C GLU A 75 -31.73 9.21 9.83
N ARG A 76 -31.65 8.74 8.58
CA ARG A 76 -30.36 8.51 7.90
C ARG A 76 -29.54 9.78 7.78
N ASP A 77 -30.18 10.87 7.40
CA ASP A 77 -29.54 12.18 7.30
C ASP A 77 -29.21 12.79 8.68
N ALA A 78 -29.81 12.29 9.76
CA ALA A 78 -29.49 12.69 11.13
C ALA A 78 -28.28 11.92 11.70
N TYR A 79 -28.11 10.65 11.33
CA TYR A 79 -27.01 9.81 11.81
C TYR A 79 -25.76 9.86 10.93
N TRP A 80 -25.91 10.17 9.64
CA TRP A 80 -24.80 10.23 8.69
C TRP A 80 -24.44 11.66 8.31
N TYR A 81 -23.17 11.87 7.96
CA TYR A 81 -22.72 13.14 7.42
C TYR A 81 -23.45 13.49 6.13
N LYS A 82 -23.93 14.73 6.03
CA LYS A 82 -24.52 15.26 4.81
C LYS A 82 -23.45 15.35 3.73
N ALA A 83 -23.87 15.26 2.46
CA ALA A 83 -22.95 15.39 1.33
C ALA A 83 -22.14 16.72 1.38
N ALA A 84 -22.75 17.80 1.85
CA ALA A 84 -22.09 19.08 2.06
C ALA A 84 -20.96 19.02 3.11
N GLU A 85 -21.17 18.30 4.21
CA GLU A 85 -20.18 18.12 5.29
C GLU A 85 -19.01 17.26 4.81
N ILE A 86 -19.29 16.15 4.11
CA ILE A 86 -18.25 15.31 3.50
C ILE A 86 -17.40 16.13 2.53
N ASN A 87 -18.04 16.96 1.70
CA ASN A 87 -17.34 17.84 0.77
C ASN A 87 -16.50 18.91 1.50
N ALA A 88 -17.00 19.46 2.60
CA ALA A 88 -16.26 20.38 3.45
C ALA A 88 -15.03 19.70 4.07
N PHE A 89 -15.16 18.48 4.59
CA PHE A 89 -14.03 17.69 5.10
C PHE A 89 -12.99 17.43 4.01
N HIS A 90 -13.41 17.06 2.80
CA HIS A 90 -12.51 16.89 1.67
C HIS A 90 -11.77 18.18 1.30
N LYS A 91 -12.49 19.33 1.29
CA LYS A 91 -11.90 20.65 1.03
C LYS A 91 -10.87 21.01 2.11
N GLN A 92 -11.24 20.89 3.38
CA GLN A 92 -10.37 21.17 4.51
C GLN A 92 -9.12 20.26 4.51
N ALA A 93 -9.27 18.96 4.23
CA ALA A 93 -8.16 18.03 4.13
C ALA A 93 -7.19 18.41 3.00
N ARG A 94 -7.71 18.82 1.83
CA ARG A 94 -6.90 19.29 0.70
C ARG A 94 -6.16 20.59 1.03
N GLU A 95 -6.85 21.57 1.61
CA GLU A 95 -6.25 22.85 2.02
C GLU A 95 -5.16 22.64 3.07
N THR A 96 -5.44 21.81 4.07
CA THR A 96 -4.47 21.39 5.08
C THR A 96 -3.24 20.78 4.39
N CYS A 97 -3.43 19.81 3.50
CA CYS A 97 -2.33 19.23 2.72
C CYS A 97 -1.53 20.26 1.92
N ARG A 98 -2.18 21.29 1.35
CA ARG A 98 -1.49 22.37 0.62
C ARG A 98 -0.68 23.25 1.55
N LYS A 99 -1.28 23.73 2.65
CA LYS A 99 -0.60 24.51 3.70
C LYS A 99 0.65 23.79 4.19
N LEU A 100 0.54 22.49 4.42
CA LEU A 100 1.65 21.67 4.92
C LEU A 100 2.76 21.40 3.90
N ARG A 101 2.52 21.65 2.61
CA ARG A 101 3.57 21.64 1.58
C ARG A 101 4.27 22.98 1.46
N THR A 102 3.53 24.08 1.66
CA THR A 102 4.07 25.45 1.55
C THR A 102 4.77 25.89 2.83
N SER A 103 4.30 25.43 3.99
CA SER A 103 4.87 25.72 5.30
C SER A 103 6.02 24.74 5.59
N SER A 104 7.18 24.99 5.00
CA SER A 104 8.40 24.19 5.20
C SER A 104 9.03 24.33 6.59
N THR A 105 8.47 25.13 7.51
CA THR A 105 9.29 25.84 8.50
C THR A 105 8.91 25.66 9.98
N SER A 106 8.01 24.76 10.37
CA SER A 106 7.91 24.41 11.80
C SER A 106 7.56 22.93 12.01
N LEU A 107 8.58 22.13 12.27
CA LEU A 107 8.50 20.70 12.56
C LEU A 107 7.90 20.40 13.95
N ASP A 108 7.61 21.42 14.75
CA ASP A 108 7.33 21.29 16.18
C ASP A 108 5.84 21.30 16.55
N THR A 109 4.92 21.16 15.58
CA THR A 109 3.50 20.90 15.89
C THR A 109 3.19 19.40 15.73
N PRO A 110 3.34 18.59 16.81
CA PRO A 110 3.32 17.13 16.73
C PRO A 110 1.97 16.49 16.35
N VAL A 111 0.87 17.25 16.30
CA VAL A 111 -0.48 16.66 16.37
C VAL A 111 -1.26 16.66 15.04
N VAL A 112 -1.03 17.61 14.11
CA VAL A 112 -1.97 17.83 12.98
C VAL A 112 -1.59 17.08 11.70
N CYS A 113 -0.82 15.99 11.81
CA CYS A 113 -0.20 15.34 10.65
C CYS A 113 -0.49 13.86 10.49
N ARG A 114 -1.17 13.24 11.46
CA ARG A 114 -1.40 11.80 11.49
C ARG A 114 -2.29 11.37 10.30
N GLY A 115 -1.93 10.28 9.64
CA GLY A 115 -2.55 9.82 8.39
C GLY A 115 -2.14 10.60 7.13
N LEU A 116 -1.43 11.72 7.26
CA LEU A 116 -0.90 12.53 6.14
C LEU A 116 0.61 12.41 6.00
N GLU A 117 1.26 11.46 6.66
CA GLU A 117 2.72 11.30 6.67
C GLU A 117 3.25 11.00 5.28
N LEU A 118 2.47 10.28 4.46
CA LEU A 118 2.82 10.05 3.07
C LEU A 118 2.79 11.33 2.22
N ARG A 119 2.04 12.36 2.64
CA ARG A 119 2.00 13.65 1.94
C ARG A 119 3.03 14.65 2.48
N LYS A 120 3.52 14.46 3.71
CA LYS A 120 4.46 15.39 4.37
C LYS A 120 5.90 14.88 4.41
N SER A 121 6.12 13.63 4.79
CA SER A 121 7.46 13.09 5.00
C SER A 121 8.12 12.77 3.65
N PRO A 122 9.15 13.52 3.20
CA PRO A 122 9.82 13.26 1.94
C PRO A 122 10.48 11.87 1.95
N ALA A 123 10.95 11.43 3.12
CA ALA A 123 11.49 10.09 3.33
C ALA A 123 10.45 8.99 3.04
N ARG A 124 9.21 9.13 3.54
CA ARG A 124 8.12 8.18 3.26
C ARG A 124 7.67 8.23 1.80
N GLN A 125 7.61 9.41 1.19
CA GLN A 125 7.32 9.58 -0.24
C GLN A 125 8.35 8.87 -1.10
N LYS A 126 9.64 9.15 -0.87
CA LYS A 126 10.75 8.50 -1.55
C LYS A 126 10.66 6.99 -1.38
N ARG A 127 10.48 6.48 -0.16
CA ARG A 127 10.33 5.04 0.10
C ARG A 127 9.17 4.43 -0.68
N LYS A 128 7.99 5.06 -0.69
CA LYS A 128 6.84 4.57 -1.47
C LYS A 128 7.16 4.54 -2.95
N LEU A 129 7.73 5.62 -3.49
CA LEU A 129 8.09 5.71 -4.90
C LEU A 129 9.08 4.60 -5.28
N VAL A 130 10.17 4.43 -4.54
CA VAL A 130 11.16 3.41 -4.87
C VAL A 130 10.60 2.00 -4.65
N THR A 131 9.74 1.78 -3.65
CA THR A 131 9.03 0.51 -3.48
C THR A 131 8.16 0.19 -4.70
N LEU A 132 7.40 1.17 -5.20
CA LEU A 132 6.57 0.99 -6.40
C LEU A 132 7.43 0.69 -7.63
N GLN A 133 8.50 1.47 -7.85
CA GLN A 133 9.44 1.22 -8.95
C GLN A 133 10.06 -0.18 -8.87
N PHE A 134 10.43 -0.63 -7.67
CA PHE A 134 10.97 -1.95 -7.43
C PHE A 134 9.96 -3.06 -7.73
N VAL A 135 8.71 -2.93 -7.25
CA VAL A 135 7.65 -3.90 -7.52
C VAL A 135 7.32 -3.98 -9.01
N VAL A 136 7.21 -2.85 -9.71
CA VAL A 136 6.99 -2.80 -11.16
C VAL A 136 8.15 -3.44 -11.92
N SER A 137 9.38 -3.19 -11.49
CA SER A 137 10.57 -3.82 -12.09
C SER A 137 10.60 -5.33 -11.84
N ALA A 138 10.19 -5.77 -10.65
CA ALA A 138 10.09 -7.19 -10.29
C ALA A 138 9.00 -7.91 -11.09
N GLN A 139 7.84 -7.27 -11.32
CA GLN A 139 6.77 -7.80 -12.17
C GLN A 139 7.23 -8.08 -13.60
N ARG A 140 8.11 -7.25 -14.15
CA ARG A 140 8.68 -7.46 -15.49
C ARG A 140 9.68 -8.63 -15.55
N LYS A 141 10.33 -8.96 -14.43
CA LYS A 141 11.40 -9.98 -14.36
C LYS A 141 10.93 -11.33 -13.82
N LEU A 142 9.90 -11.34 -12.97
CA LEU A 142 9.41 -12.52 -12.28
C LEU A 142 8.05 -12.91 -12.85
N SER A 143 7.97 -14.09 -13.44
CA SER A 143 6.70 -14.64 -13.96
C SER A 143 5.77 -15.12 -12.85
N ASP A 144 6.30 -15.47 -11.67
CA ASP A 144 5.52 -15.98 -10.54
C ASP A 144 4.91 -14.83 -9.71
N PRO A 145 3.57 -14.65 -9.71
CA PRO A 145 2.91 -13.59 -8.97
C PRO A 145 3.10 -13.73 -7.45
N ARG A 146 3.30 -14.95 -6.93
CA ARG A 146 3.52 -15.16 -5.49
C ARG A 146 4.83 -14.55 -5.01
N ARG A 147 5.87 -14.58 -5.85
CA ARG A 147 7.16 -13.95 -5.54
C ARG A 147 7.07 -12.44 -5.55
N VAL A 148 6.33 -11.86 -6.49
CA VAL A 148 6.07 -10.41 -6.53
C VAL A 148 5.30 -9.97 -5.28
N ALA A 149 4.26 -10.72 -4.90
CA ALA A 149 3.48 -10.45 -3.69
C ALA A 149 4.35 -10.52 -2.42
N LEU A 150 5.22 -11.53 -2.32
CA LEU A 150 6.16 -11.66 -1.20
C LEU A 150 7.15 -10.48 -1.14
N LEU A 151 7.65 -10.01 -2.29
CA LEU A 151 8.52 -8.84 -2.35
C LEU A 151 7.78 -7.57 -1.91
N ALA A 152 6.57 -7.35 -2.43
CA ALA A 152 5.74 -6.21 -2.02
C ALA A 152 5.44 -6.22 -0.52
N ALA A 153 5.13 -7.40 0.04
CA ALA A 153 4.92 -7.58 1.48
C ALA A 153 6.18 -7.25 2.29
N LYS A 154 7.37 -7.70 1.85
CA LYS A 154 8.64 -7.36 2.51
C LYS A 154 8.93 -5.86 2.47
N CYS A 155 8.70 -5.20 1.33
CA CYS A 155 8.93 -3.76 1.19
C CYS A 155 7.94 -2.92 2.04
N SER A 156 6.73 -3.42 2.27
CA SER A 156 5.70 -2.74 3.07
C SER A 156 5.69 -3.12 4.56
N ASN A 157 6.45 -4.16 4.97
CA ASN A 157 6.45 -4.67 6.35
C ASN A 157 6.78 -3.60 7.40
N TRP A 158 7.80 -2.76 7.16
CA TRP A 158 8.14 -1.68 8.09
C TRP A 158 6.99 -0.68 8.25
N ALA A 159 6.34 -0.30 7.15
CA ALA A 159 5.21 0.62 7.20
C ALA A 159 4.02 0.02 7.97
N ALA A 160 3.77 -1.29 7.80
CA ALA A 160 2.73 -2.02 8.55
C ALA A 160 3.04 -2.09 10.06
N GLN A 161 4.30 -2.33 10.44
CA GLN A 161 4.72 -2.32 11.84
C GLN A 161 4.54 -0.94 12.48
N VAL A 162 4.97 0.12 11.80
CA VAL A 162 4.78 1.49 12.29
C VAL A 162 3.31 1.83 12.43
N ALA A 163 2.47 1.49 11.44
CA ALA A 163 1.03 1.73 11.51
C ALA A 163 0.38 1.03 12.72
N ARG A 164 0.82 -0.20 13.03
CA ARG A 164 0.33 -0.94 14.21
C ARG A 164 0.70 -0.24 15.52
N VAL A 165 1.97 0.13 15.70
CA VAL A 165 2.42 0.81 16.93
C VAL A 165 1.75 2.17 17.08
N GLU A 166 1.60 2.92 15.99
CA GLU A 166 0.90 4.20 16.00
C GLU A 166 -0.58 4.05 16.35
N ALA A 167 -1.26 3.02 15.83
CA ALA A 167 -2.64 2.71 16.17
C ALA A 167 -2.80 2.32 17.66
N GLN A 168 -1.85 1.60 18.24
CA GLN A 168 -1.84 1.31 19.68
C GLN A 168 -1.67 2.59 20.50
N ARG A 169 -0.80 3.51 20.06
CA ARG A 169 -0.65 4.83 20.68
C ARG A 169 -1.93 5.66 20.58
N ASP A 170 -2.59 5.64 19.43
CA ASP A 170 -3.90 6.30 19.24
C ASP A 170 -4.93 5.77 20.22
N PHE A 171 -5.06 4.45 20.32
CA PHE A 171 -5.97 3.80 21.23
C PHE A 171 -5.70 4.17 22.69
N ILE A 172 -4.45 4.08 23.14
CA ILE A 172 -4.08 4.43 24.51
C ILE A 172 -4.35 5.91 24.81
N ARG A 173 -4.00 6.82 23.89
CA ARG A 173 -4.28 8.24 24.07
C ARG A 173 -5.79 8.53 24.16
N ALA A 174 -6.60 7.82 23.39
CA ALA A 174 -8.05 8.02 23.38
C ALA A 174 -8.76 7.46 24.63
N TYR A 175 -8.27 6.36 25.20
CA TYR A 175 -9.02 5.60 26.22
C TYR A 175 -8.30 5.40 27.56
N ALA A 176 -6.97 5.43 27.61
CA ALA A 176 -6.18 5.06 28.78
C ALA A 176 -5.28 6.19 29.32
N GLY A 177 -5.27 7.36 28.67
CA GLY A 177 -4.44 8.50 29.06
C GLY A 177 -2.97 8.36 28.66
N ASP A 178 -2.24 9.47 28.72
CA ASP A 178 -0.85 9.55 28.24
C ASP A 178 0.15 8.79 29.12
N GLU A 179 -0.18 8.51 30.39
CA GLU A 179 0.68 7.74 31.31
C GLU A 179 0.97 6.32 30.79
N CYS A 180 -0.01 5.72 30.12
CA CYS A 180 0.13 4.38 29.56
C CYS A 180 1.01 4.32 28.29
N LEU A 181 1.36 5.47 27.69
CA LEU A 181 2.20 5.50 26.48
C LEU A 181 3.64 5.06 26.75
N ALA A 182 4.11 5.19 27.99
CA ALA A 182 5.46 4.78 28.40
C ALA A 182 5.71 3.27 28.24
N PHE A 183 4.65 2.46 28.28
CA PHE A 183 4.73 1.00 28.15
C PHE A 183 4.74 0.51 26.69
N LEU A 184 4.50 1.40 25.72
CA LEU A 184 4.49 1.02 24.32
C LEU A 184 5.90 0.88 23.76
N PRO A 185 6.13 -0.12 22.89
CA PRO A 185 7.42 -0.26 22.23
C PRO A 185 7.75 1.01 21.43
N PRO A 186 9.04 1.41 21.37
CA PRO A 186 9.45 2.49 20.50
C PRO A 186 9.17 2.12 19.04
N LEU A 187 9.02 3.13 18.19
CA LEU A 187 8.87 2.89 16.76
C LEU A 187 10.11 2.14 16.23
N PRO A 188 9.92 1.10 15.40
CA PRO A 188 11.05 0.40 14.82
C PRO A 188 11.88 1.38 13.99
N PRO A 189 13.22 1.37 14.13
CA PRO A 189 14.07 2.27 13.37
C PRO A 189 13.81 2.08 11.88
N MET A 190 13.83 3.20 11.15
CA MET A 190 13.56 3.16 9.73
C MET A 190 14.67 2.40 9.00
N THR A 191 14.40 1.15 8.61
CA THR A 191 15.40 0.32 7.90
C THR A 191 15.89 1.04 6.65
N PRO A 192 17.19 1.09 6.35
CA PRO A 192 17.68 1.74 5.13
C PRO A 192 17.00 1.14 3.90
N PHE A 193 16.65 2.01 2.94
CA PHE A 193 16.06 1.61 1.67
C PHE A 193 17.04 1.95 0.53
N PRO A 194 17.25 1.04 -0.45
CA PRO A 194 16.62 -0.27 -0.62
C PRO A 194 17.02 -1.26 0.48
N VAL A 195 16.10 -2.18 0.82
CA VAL A 195 16.40 -3.26 1.76
C VAL A 195 17.57 -4.03 1.15
N PRO A 196 18.71 -4.18 1.86
CA PRO A 196 19.84 -4.91 1.33
C PRO A 196 19.39 -6.34 1.02
N PHE A 197 19.38 -6.70 -0.27
CA PHE A 197 19.16 -8.08 -0.65
C PHE A 197 20.35 -8.88 -0.15
N LYS A 198 20.11 -9.86 0.72
CA LYS A 198 21.13 -10.76 1.30
C LYS A 198 21.92 -11.59 0.24
N GLY A 199 21.88 -11.25 -1.05
CA GLY A 199 22.39 -12.06 -2.15
C GLY A 199 23.60 -11.50 -2.90
N GLN A 200 24.09 -10.30 -2.59
CA GLN A 200 25.32 -9.78 -3.19
C GLN A 200 26.12 -9.04 -2.13
N GLN A 201 26.78 -9.79 -1.25
CA GLN A 201 28.07 -9.32 -0.76
C GLN A 201 28.88 -9.04 -2.03
N PRO A 202 29.35 -7.80 -2.27
CA PRO A 202 30.27 -7.56 -3.36
C PRO A 202 31.43 -8.51 -3.10
N THR A 203 31.53 -9.57 -3.91
CA THR A 203 32.75 -10.35 -3.96
C THR A 203 33.82 -9.32 -4.22
N SER A 204 34.68 -9.09 -3.25
CA SER A 204 35.78 -8.15 -3.29
C SER A 204 36.76 -8.63 -4.35
N ASN A 205 36.38 -8.53 -5.62
CA ASN A 205 37.25 -8.74 -6.73
C ASN A 205 38.08 -7.47 -6.82
N LYS A 206 39.24 -7.56 -6.18
CA LYS A 206 40.51 -6.97 -6.60
C LYS A 206 40.47 -6.65 -8.11
N ARG A 207 40.05 -5.46 -8.48
CA ARG A 207 40.49 -4.82 -9.72
C ARG A 207 41.23 -3.56 -9.30
N ALA A 208 42.49 -3.79 -8.93
CA ALA A 208 43.50 -2.76 -8.99
C ALA A 208 43.55 -2.22 -10.43
N ASN A 209 43.67 -0.89 -10.53
CA ASN A 209 44.17 -0.15 -11.69
C ASN A 209 43.32 -0.23 -12.97
N ALA A 210 42.31 0.65 -13.07
CA ALA A 210 41.85 1.13 -14.37
C ALA A 210 41.84 2.67 -14.32
N PRO A 211 42.57 3.36 -15.22
CA PRO A 211 42.68 4.81 -15.21
C PRO A 211 41.36 5.49 -15.58
N GLU A 212 41.10 6.56 -14.83
CA GLU A 212 39.98 7.47 -14.85
C GLU A 212 39.79 8.12 -16.22
N ARG A 213 38.77 7.70 -16.99
CA ARG A 213 38.28 8.45 -18.15
C ARG A 213 37.01 9.20 -17.76
N ALA A 214 37.14 10.53 -17.71
CA ALA A 214 36.06 11.46 -17.45
C ALA A 214 35.08 11.51 -18.63
N GLU A 215 33.98 10.76 -18.54
CA GLU A 215 32.85 10.94 -19.45
C GLU A 215 31.79 11.85 -18.81
N GLN A 216 31.79 13.11 -19.23
CA GLN A 216 30.74 14.07 -18.95
C GLN A 216 29.43 13.64 -19.63
N ARG A 217 28.52 13.00 -18.88
CA ARG A 217 27.17 12.72 -19.35
C ARG A 217 26.29 13.96 -19.20
N CYS A 218 26.09 14.66 -20.32
CA CYS A 218 25.14 15.75 -20.45
C CYS A 218 23.70 15.21 -20.40
N VAL A 219 22.90 15.60 -19.39
CA VAL A 219 21.50 15.18 -19.25
C VAL A 219 20.60 16.30 -19.73
N HIS A 220 20.04 16.16 -20.94
CA HIS A 220 19.01 17.07 -21.45
C HIS A 220 17.68 16.83 -20.73
N ARG A 221 17.19 17.83 -19.99
CA ARG A 221 15.80 17.85 -19.48
C ARG A 221 14.89 18.49 -20.52
N ARG A 222 13.83 17.77 -20.92
CA ARG A 222 12.72 18.38 -21.68
C ARG A 222 11.89 19.23 -20.71
N ILE A 223 11.81 20.53 -21.00
CA ILE A 223 10.85 21.46 -20.41
C ILE A 223 9.62 21.38 -21.31
N SER A 224 8.48 20.88 -20.80
CA SER A 224 7.20 21.06 -21.47
C SER A 224 6.65 22.41 -21.07
N VAL A 225 6.63 23.35 -22.02
CA VAL A 225 5.89 24.61 -21.88
C VAL A 225 4.41 24.27 -22.08
N CYS A 226 3.58 24.63 -21.10
CA CYS A 226 2.11 24.62 -21.23
C CYS A 226 1.66 26.03 -21.57
#